data_AF-A0A4R2GL15-F1
#
_entry.id   AF-A0A4R2GL15-F1
#
_cell.length_a   1.000
_cell.length_b   1.000
_cell.length_c   1.000
_cell.angle_alpha   90.00
_cell.angle_beta   90.00
_cell.angle_gamma   90.00
#
_symmetry.space_group_name_H-M   'P 1'
#
loop_
_entity.id
_entity.type
_entity.pdbx_description
1 polymer ?
#
loop_
_entity_poly.entity_id
_entity_poly.type
_entity_poly.pdbx_seq_one_letter_code
_entity_poly.pdbx_strand_id
1 'polypeptide(L)'
;MAKKANKKSDNASVQRHQALKRQHKVTILLNDKELEAIDMYCKKYKVKSKAGFIRESALRNVMTQFLEDYPTLFAKQELDSLVVRHVAEPENRL
;
A
#
# COMPACT_ATOMS: atom_id res chain seq x y z
N MET A 1 21.91 -4.80 44.73
CA MET A 1 21.78 -3.54 43.97
C MET A 1 21.14 -3.83 42.62
N ALA A 2 20.11 -3.06 42.29
CA ALA A 2 19.16 -3.24 41.20
C ALA A 2 19.72 -3.01 39.79
N LYS A 3 19.04 -3.58 38.78
CA LYS A 3 18.61 -2.89 37.53
C LYS A 3 17.63 -3.79 36.76
N LYS A 4 16.33 -3.60 37.04
CA LYS A 4 15.21 -4.15 36.25
C LYS A 4 14.68 -2.99 35.41
N ALA A 5 15.17 -2.84 34.18
CA ALA A 5 14.79 -1.72 33.32
C ALA A 5 14.89 -2.11 31.84
N ASN A 6 13.88 -2.80 31.29
CA ASN A 6 13.50 -2.65 29.87
C ASN A 6 12.12 -3.26 29.50
N LYS A 7 11.11 -3.24 30.38
CA LYS A 7 9.83 -3.96 30.12
C LYS A 7 8.78 -3.19 29.31
N LYS A 8 9.02 -1.90 28.98
CA LYS A 8 8.04 -1.03 28.29
C LYS A 8 8.09 -1.11 26.76
N SER A 9 9.27 -1.29 26.15
CA SER A 9 9.43 -1.35 24.67
C SER A 9 8.92 -2.66 24.07
N ASP A 10 9.09 -3.79 24.77
CA ASP A 10 8.68 -5.12 24.30
C ASP A 10 7.14 -5.29 24.29
N ASN A 11 6.42 -4.56 25.13
CA ASN A 11 4.96 -4.69 25.20
C ASN A 11 4.26 -4.09 23.98
N ALA A 12 4.77 -2.97 23.45
CA ALA A 12 4.17 -2.31 22.29
C ALA A 12 4.34 -3.12 20.99
N SER A 13 5.51 -3.76 20.80
CA SER A 13 5.74 -4.63 19.66
C SER A 13 4.85 -5.87 19.72
N VAL A 14 4.70 -6.50 20.89
CA VAL A 14 3.80 -7.66 21.09
C VAL A 14 2.34 -7.29 20.80
N GLN A 15 1.87 -6.14 21.28
CA GLN A 15 0.51 -5.64 21.01
C GLN A 15 0.27 -5.39 19.51
N ARG A 16 1.23 -4.78 18.81
CA ARG A 16 1.13 -4.56 17.36
C ARG A 16 1.05 -5.87 16.58
N HIS A 17 1.85 -6.87 16.96
CA HIS A 17 1.80 -8.19 16.31
C HIS A 17 0.47 -8.90 16.55
N GLN A 18 -0.13 -8.74 17.73
CA GLN A 18 -1.46 -9.26 18.01
C GLN A 18 -2.54 -8.59 17.15
N ALA A 19 -2.49 -7.26 16.99
CA ALA A 19 -3.44 -6.51 16.16
C ALA A 19 -3.34 -6.85 14.66
N LEU A 20 -2.14 -7.16 14.16
CA LEU A 20 -1.91 -7.51 12.76
C LEU A 20 -2.03 -9.03 12.49
N LYS A 21 -2.41 -9.81 13.50
CA LYS A 21 -2.59 -11.25 13.35
C LYS A 21 -3.73 -11.53 12.36
N ARG A 22 -3.43 -12.32 11.33
CA ARG A 22 -4.41 -12.73 10.33
C ARG A 22 -5.34 -13.78 10.94
N GLN A 23 -6.62 -13.45 11.10
CA GLN A 23 -7.61 -14.33 11.74
C GLN A 23 -8.72 -14.81 10.79
N HIS A 24 -8.95 -14.11 9.69
CA HIS A 24 -10.03 -14.41 8.75
C HIS A 24 -9.53 -15.28 7.59
N LYS A 25 -10.28 -16.35 7.28
CA LYS A 25 -10.01 -17.22 6.13
C LYS A 25 -10.76 -16.70 4.90
N VAL A 26 -10.06 -16.65 3.77
CA VAL A 26 -10.62 -16.39 2.45
C VAL A 26 -10.31 -17.57 1.55
N THR A 27 -11.26 -17.99 0.73
CA THR A 27 -11.09 -19.07 -0.25
C THR A 27 -11.65 -18.60 -1.58
N ILE A 28 -10.88 -18.82 -2.65
CA ILE A 28 -11.26 -18.49 -4.02
C ILE A 28 -11.11 -19.75 -4.87
N LEU A 29 -11.99 -19.88 -5.85
CA LEU A 29 -11.91 -20.92 -6.86
C LEU A 29 -11.39 -20.28 -8.15
N LEU A 30 -10.48 -20.98 -8.82
CA LEU A 30 -9.86 -20.54 -10.06
C LEU A 30 -10.04 -21.65 -11.09
N ASN A 31 -10.20 -21.27 -12.35
CA ASN A 31 -10.13 -22.23 -13.44
C ASN A 31 -8.66 -22.62 -13.74
N ASP A 32 -8.47 -23.61 -14.61
CA ASP A 32 -7.14 -24.14 -14.93
C ASP A 32 -6.20 -23.07 -15.50
N LYS A 33 -6.73 -22.19 -16.37
CA LYS A 33 -5.93 -21.14 -17.03
C LYS A 33 -5.51 -20.04 -16.05
N GLU A 34 -6.42 -19.65 -15.16
CA GLU A 34 -6.14 -18.67 -14.10
C GLU A 34 -5.08 -19.18 -13.14
N LEU A 35 -5.20 -20.45 -12.72
CA LEU A 35 -4.20 -21.08 -11.86
C LEU A 35 -2.84 -21.17 -12.55
N GLU A 36 -2.81 -21.59 -13.82
CA GLU A 36 -1.57 -21.66 -14.61
C GLU A 36 -0.92 -20.28 -14.75
N ALA A 37 -1.70 -19.23 -15.02
CA ALA A 37 -1.19 -17.87 -15.14
C ALA A 37 -0.55 -17.38 -13.83
N ILE A 38 -1.19 -17.62 -12.69
CA ILE A 38 -0.64 -17.27 -11.36
C ILE A 38 0.64 -18.06 -11.08
N ASP A 39 0.68 -19.33 -11.46
CA ASP A 39 1.83 -20.19 -11.23
C ASP A 39 3.03 -19.77 -12.08
N MET A 40 2.80 -19.44 -13.36
CA MET A 40 3.83 -18.88 -14.23
C MET A 40 4.35 -17.55 -13.70
N TYR A 41 3.46 -16.66 -13.25
CA TYR A 41 3.86 -15.39 -12.65
C TYR A 41 4.74 -15.62 -11.42
N CYS A 42 4.32 -16.49 -10.49
CA CYS A 42 5.08 -16.77 -9.28
C CYS A 42 6.45 -17.37 -9.59
N LYS A 43 6.55 -18.26 -10.59
CA LYS A 43 7.84 -18.82 -11.06
C LYS A 43 8.73 -17.73 -11.66
N LYS A 44 8.21 -16.89 -12.55
CA LYS A 44 8.95 -15.85 -13.26
C LYS A 44 9.55 -14.81 -12.30
N TYR A 45 8.77 -14.38 -11.31
CA TYR A 45 9.17 -13.32 -10.37
C TYR A 45 9.66 -13.87 -9.01
N LYS A 46 9.87 -15.18 -8.89
CA LYS A 46 10.36 -15.87 -7.67
C LYS A 46 9.51 -15.55 -6.44
N VAL A 47 8.20 -15.48 -6.62
CA VAL A 47 7.26 -15.21 -5.53
C VAL A 47 7.16 -16.44 -4.63
N LYS A 48 7.49 -16.28 -3.35
CA LYS A 48 7.54 -17.37 -2.37
C LYS A 48 6.17 -17.94 -2.00
N SER A 49 5.10 -17.15 -2.13
CA SER A 49 3.75 -17.54 -1.71
C SER A 49 2.68 -17.00 -2.64
N LYS A 50 1.92 -17.91 -3.27
CA LYS A 50 0.77 -17.56 -4.12
C LYS A 50 -0.29 -16.77 -3.32
N ALA A 51 -0.62 -17.24 -2.12
CA ALA A 51 -1.58 -16.57 -1.24
C ALA A 51 -1.08 -15.19 -0.79
N GLY A 52 0.23 -15.05 -0.56
CA GLY A 52 0.86 -13.75 -0.27
C GLY A 52 0.66 -12.77 -1.42
N PHE A 53 0.99 -13.19 -2.64
CA PHE A 53 0.81 -12.41 -3.85
C PHE A 53 -0.64 -11.99 -4.07
N ILE A 54 -1.58 -12.93 -4.02
CA ILE A 54 -3.01 -12.65 -4.25
C ILE A 54 -3.53 -11.63 -3.25
N ARG A 55 -3.21 -11.82 -1.95
CA ARG A 55 -3.59 -10.88 -0.89
C ARG A 55 -3.00 -9.50 -1.11
N GLU A 56 -1.71 -9.41 -1.44
CA GLU A 56 -1.03 -8.13 -1.65
C GLU A 56 -1.57 -7.39 -2.88
N SER A 57 -1.78 -8.09 -3.98
CA SER A 57 -2.37 -7.53 -5.19
C SER A 57 -3.77 -6.97 -4.94
N ALA A 58 -4.64 -7.78 -4.30
CA ALA A 58 -5.99 -7.36 -3.96
C ALA A 58 -6.01 -6.15 -3.01
N LEU A 59 -5.20 -6.19 -1.95
CA LEU A 59 -5.13 -5.09 -0.98
C LEU A 59 -4.58 -3.81 -1.60
N ARG A 60 -3.58 -3.92 -2.49
CA ARG A 60 -3.01 -2.78 -3.18
C ARG A 60 -4.05 -2.09 -4.04
N ASN A 61 -4.87 -2.86 -4.76
CA ASN A 61 -5.97 -2.32 -5.55
C ASN A 61 -7.01 -1.60 -4.68
N VAL A 62 -7.46 -2.22 -3.59
CA VAL A 62 -8.43 -1.61 -2.65
C VAL A 62 -7.90 -0.30 -2.08
N MET A 63 -6.64 -0.27 -1.65
CA MET A 63 -6.04 0.92 -1.06
C MET A 63 -5.84 2.03 -2.09
N THR A 64 -5.44 1.70 -3.33
CA THR A 64 -5.35 2.67 -4.42
C THR A 64 -6.71 3.30 -4.68
N GLN A 65 -7.77 2.49 -4.80
CA GLN A 65 -9.12 3.01 -5.01
C GLN A 65 -9.57 3.94 -3.87
N PHE A 66 -9.33 3.56 -2.61
CA PHE A 66 -9.66 4.42 -1.47
C PHE A 66 -8.90 5.74 -1.43
N LEU A 67 -7.66 5.77 -1.95
CA LEU A 67 -6.90 7.00 -2.07
C LEU A 67 -7.43 7.89 -3.20
N GLU A 68 -7.86 7.30 -4.31
CA GLU A 68 -8.45 8.01 -5.45
C GLU A 68 -9.82 8.59 -5.11
N ASP A 69 -10.64 7.83 -4.38
CA ASP A 69 -11.98 8.23 -3.96
C ASP A 69 -11.99 9.10 -2.69
N TYR A 70 -10.81 9.34 -2.08
CA TYR A 70 -10.72 10.14 -0.87
C TYR A 70 -11.21 11.57 -1.17
N PRO A 71 -12.21 12.10 -0.43
CA PRO A 71 -12.77 13.41 -0.72
C PRO A 71 -11.70 14.49 -0.49
N THR A 72 -11.26 15.10 -1.59
CA THR A 72 -10.35 16.25 -1.59
C THR A 72 -11.14 17.54 -1.80
N LEU A 73 -10.60 18.64 -1.30
CA LEU A 73 -11.23 19.97 -1.42
C LEU A 73 -11.47 20.37 -2.88
N PHE A 74 -10.57 19.96 -3.78
CA PHE A 74 -10.66 20.16 -5.21
C PHE A 74 -10.59 18.81 -5.91
N ALA A 75 -11.35 18.64 -6.99
CA ALA A 75 -11.23 17.46 -7.82
C ALA A 75 -9.88 17.48 -8.56
N LYS A 76 -9.34 16.31 -8.92
CA LYS A 76 -8.09 16.22 -9.71
C LYS A 76 -8.14 17.06 -10.99
N GLN A 77 -9.30 17.05 -11.67
CA GLN A 77 -9.54 17.82 -12.88
C GLN A 77 -9.45 19.34 -12.65
N GLU A 78 -9.88 19.83 -11.49
CA GLU A 78 -9.79 21.25 -11.12
C GLU A 78 -8.34 21.65 -10.85
N LEU A 79 -7.58 20.79 -10.14
CA LEU A 79 -6.16 21.03 -9.87
C LEU A 79 -5.32 21.06 -11.17
N ASP A 80 -5.58 20.15 -12.10
CA ASP A 80 -4.87 20.08 -13.39
C ASP A 80 -5.10 21.34 -14.25
N SER A 81 -6.22 22.06 -14.03
CA SER A 81 -6.53 23.32 -14.72
C SER A 81 -5.77 24.54 -14.15
N LEU A 82 -5.14 24.40 -12.98
CA LEU A 82 -4.37 25.48 -12.34
C LEU A 82 -3.00 25.63 -13.02
N VAL A 83 -2.96 26.44 -14.09
CA VAL A 83 -1.71 26.86 -14.70
C VAL A 83 -1.03 27.90 -13.80
N VAL A 84 0.00 27.50 -13.06
CA VAL A 84 0.91 28.46 -12.41
C VAL A 84 1.72 29.11 -13.54
N ARG A 85 1.31 30.31 -13.95
CA ARG A 85 2.16 31.14 -14.80
C ARG A 85 3.42 31.42 -13.98
N HIS A 86 4.53 30.80 -14.34
CA HIS A 86 5.83 31.22 -13.85
C HIS A 86 6.01 32.65 -14.37
N VAL A 87 5.80 33.63 -13.49
CA VAL A 87 6.23 34.99 -13.78
C VAL A 87 7.74 34.88 -13.85
N ALA A 88 8.29 34.93 -15.07
CA ALA A 88 9.71 35.09 -15.26
C ALA A 88 10.10 36.36 -14.48
N GLU A 89 11.09 36.26 -13.60
CA GLU A 89 11.64 37.42 -12.92
C GLU A 89 11.99 38.46 -13.98
N PRO A 90 11.57 39.73 -13.83
CA PRO A 90 11.88 40.74 -14.82
C PRO A 90 13.40 40.89 -14.85
N GLU A 91 14.02 40.49 -15.97
CA GLU A 91 15.43 40.77 -16.20
C GLU A 91 15.66 42.27 -16.00
N ASN A 92 16.64 42.57 -15.14
CA ASN A 92 17.02 43.92 -14.71
C ASN A 92 16.87 44.94 -15.84
N ARG A 93 15.92 45.86 -15.67
CA ARG A 93 15.88 47.09 -16.43
C ARG A 93 16.87 48.06 -15.77
N LEU A 94 17.90 48.40 -16.55
CA LEU A 94 19.01 49.35 -16.35
C LEU A 94 20.38 48.69 -16.16
#